data_AF-A0A2M6GGK2-F1
#
_entry.id   AF-A0A2M6GGK2-F1
#
_cell.length_a   1.000
_cell.length_b   1.000
_cell.length_c   1.000
_cell.angle_alpha   90.00
_cell.angle_beta   90.00
_cell.angle_gamma   90.00
#
_symmetry.space_group_name_H-M   'P 1'
#
loop_
_entity.id
_entity.type
_entity.pdbx_description
1 polymer ?
#
loop_
_entity_poly.entity_id
_entity_poly.type
_entity_poly.pdbx_seq_one_letter_code
_entity_poly.pdbx_strand_id
1 'polypeptide(L)'
;LLYDTTKDKFIFVKQYRVAVEQEMVELVAGILDKEDESAEEAIKREIEEEAGYAVDSLEHILDFHPSPGAFAEKLHLFYGQVSRKIGKGGGLEDENESIK
;
A
#
# COMPACT_ATOMS: atom_id res chain seq x y z
N LEU A 1 3.03 6.26 1.84
CA LEU A 1 4.50 6.42 1.83
C LEU A 1 5.10 5.52 2.89
N LEU A 2 5.99 4.61 2.53
CA LEU A 2 6.57 3.65 3.47
C LEU A 2 8.08 3.86 3.60
N TYR A 3 8.57 4.13 4.81
CA TYR A 3 9.97 4.47 5.06
C TYR A 3 10.66 3.45 5.99
N ASP A 4 11.76 2.85 5.53
CA ASP A 4 12.60 1.96 6.31
C ASP A 4 13.64 2.77 7.08
N THR A 5 13.42 2.90 8.39
CA THR A 5 14.26 3.67 9.31
C THR A 5 15.65 3.06 9.51
N THR A 6 15.82 1.75 9.25
CA THR A 6 17.12 1.08 9.38
C THR A 6 18.00 1.24 8.14
N LYS A 7 17.37 1.39 6.97
CA LYS A 7 18.06 1.52 5.68
C LYS A 7 18.09 2.93 5.13
N ASP A 8 17.36 3.86 5.75
CA ASP A 8 17.17 5.25 5.31
C ASP A 8 16.65 5.32 3.86
N LYS A 9 15.59 4.56 3.57
CA LYS A 9 15.04 4.42 2.22
C LYS A 9 13.53 4.31 2.23
N PHE A 10 12.91 4.86 1.19
CA PHE A 10 11.50 4.55 0.89
C PHE A 10 11.37 3.19 0.22
N ILE A 11 10.32 2.48 0.61
CA ILE A 11 9.91 1.21 0.01
C ILE A 11 8.77 1.49 -0.97
N PHE A 12 8.91 0.91 -2.16
CA PHE A 12 7.91 0.90 -3.20
C PHE A 12 7.66 -0.55 -3.60
N VAL A 13 6.51 -0.79 -4.20
CA VAL A 13 6.14 -2.06 -4.81
C VAL A 13 6.10 -1.89 -6.32
N LYS A 14 6.29 -2.98 -7.07
CA LYS A 14 6.08 -2.97 -8.52
C LYS A 14 4.94 -3.90 -8.90
N GLN A 15 3.92 -3.36 -9.55
CA GLN A 15 2.70 -4.07 -9.94
C GLN A 15 2.41 -3.90 -11.43
N TYR A 16 1.88 -4.93 -12.08
CA TYR A 16 1.39 -4.81 -13.47
C TYR A 16 -0.04 -4.25 -13.49
N ARG A 17 -0.24 -3.12 -14.17
CA ARG A 17 -1.54 -2.48 -14.29
C ARG A 17 -2.13 -2.72 -15.67
N VAL A 18 -3.15 -3.57 -15.74
CA VAL A 18 -3.81 -3.94 -17.02
C VAL A 18 -4.36 -2.74 -17.79
N ALA A 19 -4.89 -1.72 -17.10
CA ALA A 19 -5.46 -0.53 -17.73
C ALA A 19 -4.45 0.28 -18.57
N VAL A 20 -3.16 0.15 -18.27
CA VAL A 20 -2.05 0.82 -18.98
C VAL A 20 -1.05 -0.17 -19.57
N GLU A 21 -1.30 -1.47 -19.43
CA GLU A 21 -0.51 -2.59 -19.94
C GLU A 21 0.99 -2.56 -19.58
N GLN A 22 1.34 -2.04 -18.39
CA GLN A 22 2.74 -1.88 -17.96
C GLN A 22 2.96 -2.22 -16.47
N GLU A 23 4.20 -2.59 -16.12
CA GLU A 23 4.65 -2.63 -14.72
C GLU A 23 4.91 -1.20 -14.23
N MET A 24 4.26 -0.81 -13.14
CA MET A 24 4.39 0.50 -12.51
C MET A 24 5.04 0.37 -11.14
N VAL A 25 5.89 1.35 -10.80
CA VAL A 25 6.42 1.51 -9.44
C VAL A 25 5.42 2.33 -8.65
N GLU A 26 4.93 1.77 -7.56
CA GLU A 26 3.79 2.30 -6.81
C GLU A 26 4.06 2.32 -5.31
N LEU A 27 3.23 3.07 -4.59
CA LEU A 27 3.15 2.96 -3.14
C LEU A 27 2.39 1.68 -2.80
N VAL A 28 2.71 1.10 -1.64
CA VAL A 28 1.83 0.09 -1.04
C VAL A 28 0.44 0.68 -0.87
N ALA A 29 -0.58 -0.01 -1.36
CA ALA A 29 -1.96 0.45 -1.33
C ALA A 29 -2.91 -0.73 -1.50
N GLY A 30 -4.08 -0.65 -0.88
CA GLY A 30 -5.15 -1.64 -1.06
C GLY A 30 -6.53 -1.02 -0.90
N ILE A 31 -7.54 -1.86 -1.09
CA ILE A 31 -8.95 -1.47 -1.06
C ILE A 31 -9.49 -1.69 0.36
N LEU A 32 -10.39 -0.79 0.79
CA LEU A 32 -11.20 -1.01 1.99
C LEU A 32 -12.35 -1.95 1.63
N ASP A 33 -12.11 -3.27 1.68
CA ASP A 33 -13.03 -4.30 1.20
C ASP A 33 -13.65 -5.15 2.33
N LYS A 34 -13.19 -4.96 3.57
CA LYS A 34 -13.71 -5.62 4.77
C LYS A 34 -14.73 -4.75 5.49
N GLU A 35 -15.83 -5.37 5.94
CA GLU A 35 -16.83 -4.69 6.76
C GLU A 35 -16.17 -4.15 8.04
N ASP A 36 -16.47 -2.88 8.35
CA ASP A 36 -15.98 -2.14 9.51
C ASP A 36 -14.44 -1.97 9.61
N GLU A 37 -13.67 -2.27 8.56
CA GLU A 37 -12.21 -2.02 8.53
C GLU A 37 -11.92 -0.53 8.34
N SER A 38 -11.11 0.04 9.24
CA SER A 38 -10.63 1.41 9.09
C SER A 38 -9.53 1.49 8.03
N ALA A 39 -9.35 2.67 7.41
CA ALA A 39 -8.26 2.89 6.47
C ALA A 39 -6.87 2.65 7.07
N GLU A 40 -6.73 2.84 8.38
CA GLU A 40 -5.50 2.55 9.13
C GLU A 40 -5.23 1.05 9.25
N GLU A 41 -6.26 0.25 9.51
CA GLU A 41 -6.15 -1.21 9.59
C GLU A 41 -5.85 -1.82 8.23
N ALA A 42 -6.57 -1.38 7.19
CA ALA A 42 -6.34 -1.83 5.83
C ALA A 42 -4.90 -1.59 5.39
N ILE A 43 -4.38 -0.36 5.50
CA ILE A 43 -3.02 -0.08 5.03
C ILE A 43 -1.94 -0.82 5.83
N LYS A 44 -2.16 -1.09 7.13
CA LYS A 44 -1.23 -1.93 7.91
C LYS A 44 -1.19 -3.35 7.39
N ARG A 45 -2.35 -3.91 7.07
CA ARG A 45 -2.48 -5.23 6.45
C ARG A 45 -1.76 -5.28 5.10
N GLU A 46 -2.03 -4.31 4.22
CA GLU A 46 -1.41 -4.25 2.89
C GLU A 46 0.12 -4.11 2.96
N ILE A 47 0.66 -3.35 3.93
CA ILE A 47 2.12 -3.27 4.14
C ILE A 47 2.72 -4.64 4.51
N GLU A 48 1.99 -5.45 5.26
CA GLU A 48 2.42 -6.81 5.59
C GLU A 48 2.31 -7.74 4.39
N GLU A 49 1.18 -7.72 3.66
CA GLU A 49 0.87 -8.58 2.52
C GLU A 49 1.77 -8.27 1.30
N GLU A 50 1.83 -7.00 0.91
CA GLU A 50 2.56 -6.57 -0.29
C GLU A 50 4.07 -6.41 -0.05
N ALA A 51 4.46 -5.74 1.05
CA ALA A 51 5.86 -5.41 1.31
C ALA A 51 6.56 -6.34 2.31
N GLY A 52 5.81 -7.09 3.12
CA GLY A 52 6.36 -8.03 4.09
C GLY A 52 6.90 -7.37 5.37
N TYR A 53 6.49 -6.16 5.71
CA TYR A 53 7.01 -5.43 6.88
C TYR A 53 5.96 -5.30 7.99
N ALA A 54 6.42 -5.32 9.24
CA ALA A 54 5.60 -4.88 10.36
C ALA A 54 5.68 -3.34 10.48
N VAL A 55 4.53 -2.69 10.66
CA VAL A 55 4.44 -1.23 10.81
C VAL A 55 4.82 -0.82 12.23
N ASP A 56 5.80 0.07 12.37
CA ASP A 56 6.23 0.60 13.66
C ASP A 56 5.39 1.81 14.07
N SER A 57 5.13 2.70 13.12
CA SER A 57 4.24 3.84 13.28
C SER A 57 3.57 4.21 11.97
N LEU A 58 2.39 4.81 12.07
CA LEU A 58 1.58 5.22 10.94
C LEU A 58 0.95 6.57 11.23
N GLU A 59 1.04 7.49 10.27
CA GLU A 59 0.48 8.84 10.36
C GLU A 59 -0.40 9.09 9.14
N HIS A 60 -1.63 9.53 9.37
CA HIS A 60 -2.50 9.98 8.28
C HIS A 60 -2.01 11.33 7.76
N ILE A 61 -1.81 11.44 6.45
CA ILE A 61 -1.35 12.67 5.80
C ILE A 61 -2.54 13.49 5.31
N LEU A 62 -3.35 12.89 4.43
CA LEU A 62 -4.49 13.55 3.81
C LEU A 62 -5.45 12.55 3.15
N ASP A 63 -6.66 13.04 2.90
CA ASP A 63 -7.66 12.40 2.06
C ASP A 63 -7.82 13.18 0.76
N PHE A 64 -7.94 12.49 -0.38
CA PHE A 64 -8.15 13.15 -1.66
C PHE A 64 -8.90 12.30 -2.68
N HIS A 65 -9.52 12.96 -3.64
CA HIS A 65 -10.12 12.34 -4.82
C HIS A 65 -9.17 12.53 -6.00
N PRO A 66 -8.59 11.46 -6.58
CA PRO A 66 -7.60 11.60 -7.66
C PRO A 66 -8.22 12.13 -8.95
N SER A 67 -9.50 11.86 -9.19
CA SER A 67 -10.22 12.31 -10.40
C SER A 67 -11.71 12.52 -10.14
N PRO A 68 -12.10 13.57 -9.36
CA PRO A 68 -13.47 13.77 -8.91
C PRO A 68 -14.48 14.06 -10.03
N GLY A 69 -14.01 14.41 -11.23
CA GLY A 69 -14.87 14.59 -12.41
C GLY A 69 -15.27 13.28 -13.10
N ALA A 70 -14.57 12.18 -12.81
CA ALA A 70 -14.79 10.88 -13.45
C ALA A 70 -15.18 9.78 -12.45
N PHE A 71 -14.58 9.78 -11.25
CA PHE A 71 -14.75 8.74 -10.25
C PHE A 71 -15.03 9.33 -8.87
N ALA A 72 -15.85 8.62 -8.09
CA ALA A 72 -16.12 8.93 -6.68
C ALA A 72 -15.07 8.35 -5.72
N GLU A 73 -14.02 7.72 -6.26
CA GLU A 73 -12.91 7.13 -5.51
C GLU A 73 -12.29 8.15 -4.55
N LYS A 74 -12.06 7.72 -3.31
CA LYS A 74 -11.40 8.49 -2.26
C LYS A 74 -10.18 7.71 -1.78
N LEU A 75 -9.02 8.34 -1.82
CA LEU A 75 -7.77 7.78 -1.34
C LEU A 75 -7.43 8.35 0.04
N HIS A 76 -6.99 7.48 0.93
CA HIS A 76 -6.46 7.80 2.26
C HIS A 76 -4.94 7.62 2.23
N LEU A 77 -4.18 8.72 2.28
CA LEU A 77 -2.72 8.66 2.19
C LEU A 77 -2.10 8.66 3.59
N PHE A 78 -1.28 7.65 3.86
CA PHE A 78 -0.54 7.52 5.11
C PHE A 78 0.98 7.59 4.90
N TYR A 79 1.69 8.03 5.94
CA TYR A 79 3.13 7.85 6.11
C TYR A 79 3.37 6.77 7.16
N GLY A 80 4.01 5.68 6.76
CA GLY A 80 4.36 4.56 7.63
C GLY A 80 5.86 4.44 7.82
N GLN A 81 6.30 4.18 9.04
CA GLN A 81 7.67 3.80 9.34
C GLN A 81 7.76 2.31 9.63
N VAL A 82 8.82 1.68 9.13
CA VAL A 82 9.15 0.28 9.37
C VAL A 82 10.64 0.14 9.70
N SER A 83 10.96 -0.95 10.39
CA SER A 83 12.34 -1.29 10.75
C SER A 83 12.64 -2.77 10.56
N ARG A 84 11.62 -3.61 10.41
CA ARG A 84 11.76 -5.07 10.36
C ARG A 84 10.86 -5.71 9.31
N LYS A 85 11.48 -6.45 8.40
CA LYS A 85 10.79 -7.36 7.48
C LYS A 85 10.40 -8.64 8.23
N ILE A 86 9.13 -9.04 8.15
CA ILE A 86 8.56 -10.21 8.84
C ILE A 86 8.07 -11.29 7.86
N GLY A 87 7.89 -10.95 6.59
CA GLY A 87 7.44 -11.87 5.54
C GLY A 87 8.23 -11.67 4.24
N LYS A 88 7.86 -12.41 3.20
CA LYS A 88 8.42 -12.17 1.86
C LYS A 88 7.86 -10.90 1.23
N GLY A 89 6.61 -10.53 1.55
CA GLY A 89 5.79 -9.66 0.72
C GLY A 89 5.37 -10.39 -0.55
N GLY A 90 4.85 -9.65 -1.53
CA GLY A 90 4.47 -10.18 -2.84
C GLY A 90 2.98 -10.15 -3.16
N GLY A 91 2.14 -9.71 -2.21
CA GLY A 91 0.68 -9.71 -2.37
C GLY A 91 0.07 -11.09 -2.20
N LEU A 92 -1.24 -11.20 -2.46
CA LEU A 92 -1.99 -12.46 -2.37
C LEU A 92 -2.20 -13.10 -3.76
N GLU A 93 -2.08 -14.44 -3.84
CA GLU A 93 -2.25 -15.18 -5.10
C GLU A 93 -3.66 -15.01 -5.69
N ASP A 94 -4.67 -14.90 -4.82
CA ASP A 94 -6.08 -14.75 -5.21
C ASP A 94 -6.45 -13.32 -5.65
N GLU A 95 -5.59 -12.33 -5.39
CA GLU A 95 -5.83 -10.92 -5.72
C GLU A 95 -5.18 -10.51 -7.05
N ASN A 96 -4.58 -11.48 -7.76
CA ASN A 96 -3.93 -11.29 -9.06
C ASN A 96 -2.81 -10.23 -9.02
N GLU A 97 -2.19 -10.07 -7.85
CA GLU A 97 -1.15 -9.09 -7.60
C GLU A 97 0.21 -9.71 -7.92
N SER A 98 0.77 -9.36 -9.07
CA SER A 98 2.15 -9.72 -9.39
C SER A 98 3.11 -8.69 -8.80
N ILE A 99 3.30 -8.71 -7.46
CA ILE A 99 4.14 -7.74 -6.76
C ILE A 99 5.60 -8.19 -6.70
N LYS A 100 6.53 -7.31 -7.09
CA LYS A 100 7.99 -7.55 -7.05
C LYS A 100 8.74 -6.47 -6.27
#